data_AF-A0A3Q0FM83-F1
#
_entry.id   AF-A0A3Q0FM83-F1
#
_cell.length_a   1.000
_cell.length_b   1.000
_cell.length_c   1.000
_cell.angle_alpha   90.00
_cell.angle_beta   90.00
_cell.angle_gamma   90.00
#
_symmetry.space_group_name_H-M   'P 1'
#
loop_
_entity.id
_entity.type
_entity.pdbx_description
1 polymer ?
#
loop_
_entity_poly.entity_id
_entity_poly.type
_entity_poly.pdbx_seq_one_letter_code
_entity_poly.pdbx_strand_id
1 'polypeptide(L)'
;MRLLCVIEKAAGGQTVFKLTISEKETMFYYRTVNGLQPPIKVMTLGRILVKKWIHLSVQVHHTRISFFINGVEDDNTAFDTRILHGQIADPVVDGALQVGQSFSGLEQFVGRMQDFRWYQVALTNRYCIPNGADDTTNDRVLRLNPDAHPLHYINDDDIGTSWISSVFTNVTHLNRGVIITIDLQNGQYQVFYIILQFFNPQPQAIRIQRKRRNDLSWEDWQYFARNCSIFGMDNNASLEKPDSVNCLQLPSFTPYSHGNVTFSILTPEPNRRPGYNNFYNTPSLQEFVKATQVRFHLLGQYYTSEPNVNFRHRYYGINEITISGRCDCHGHADRCDTSSESYRCLCSKESNTEGDQ
;
A
#
# COMPACT_ATOMS: atom_id res chain seq x y z
N MET A 1 -38.27 -1.62 18.43
CA MET A 1 -36.92 -1.03 18.40
C MET A 1 -36.79 -0.31 17.07
N ARG A 2 -36.43 0.97 17.04
CA ARG A 2 -36.33 1.70 15.78
C ARG A 2 -34.99 1.37 15.14
N LEU A 3 -35.00 0.56 14.09
CA LEU A 3 -33.83 0.33 13.25
C LEU A 3 -33.62 1.54 12.35
N LEU A 4 -32.38 2.01 12.29
CA LEU A 4 -31.98 3.16 11.51
C LEU A 4 -30.93 2.69 10.50
N CYS A 5 -31.18 2.84 9.20
CA CYS A 5 -30.14 2.63 8.19
C CYS A 5 -29.27 3.89 8.13
N VAL A 6 -27.97 3.74 8.38
CA VAL A 6 -27.03 4.87 8.27
C VAL A 6 -26.33 4.87 6.92
N ILE A 7 -26.01 3.70 6.39
CA ILE A 7 -25.40 3.59 5.06
C ILE A 7 -25.75 2.26 4.41
N GLU A 8 -26.06 2.31 3.12
CA GLU A 8 -26.23 1.14 2.27
C GLU A 8 -25.49 1.36 0.95
N LYS A 9 -24.69 0.37 0.55
CA LYS A 9 -24.15 0.27 -0.81
C LYS A 9 -24.87 -0.85 -1.55
N ALA A 10 -25.35 -0.57 -2.76
CA ALA A 10 -25.94 -1.57 -3.64
C ALA A 10 -25.33 -1.48 -5.04
N ALA A 11 -25.13 -2.63 -5.69
CA ALA A 11 -24.65 -2.74 -7.06
C ALA A 11 -25.53 -3.76 -7.80
N GLY A 12 -25.97 -3.44 -9.02
CA GLY A 12 -26.86 -4.31 -9.80
C GLY A 12 -28.17 -4.67 -9.06
N GLY A 13 -28.71 -3.75 -8.26
CA GLY A 13 -29.92 -3.97 -7.46
C GLY A 13 -29.73 -4.87 -6.23
N GLN A 14 -28.51 -5.26 -5.89
CA GLN A 14 -28.20 -6.09 -4.73
C GLN A 14 -27.37 -5.33 -3.70
N THR A 15 -27.68 -5.49 -2.41
CA THR A 15 -26.86 -4.95 -1.32
C THR A 15 -25.46 -5.56 -1.36
N VAL A 16 -24.45 -4.69 -1.42
CA VAL A 16 -23.02 -4.99 -1.24
C VAL A 16 -22.72 -5.02 0.27
N PHE A 17 -23.05 -3.93 0.96
CA PHE A 17 -23.08 -3.87 2.42
C PHE A 17 -24.13 -2.87 2.90
N LYS A 18 -24.59 -3.07 4.14
CA LYS A 18 -25.52 -2.15 4.82
C LYS A 18 -25.19 -2.09 6.30
N LEU A 19 -25.10 -0.89 6.84
CA LEU A 19 -24.92 -0.63 8.27
C LEU A 19 -26.20 -0.05 8.84
N THR A 20 -26.78 -0.77 9.79
CA THR A 20 -27.91 -0.30 10.57
C THR A 20 -27.49 -0.07 12.01
N ILE A 21 -28.02 0.98 12.61
CA ILE A 21 -27.71 1.41 13.96
C ILE A 21 -29.00 1.49 14.76
N SER A 22 -28.92 1.09 16.02
CA SER A 22 -29.95 1.33 17.03
C SER A 22 -29.29 1.59 18.39
N GLU A 23 -30.10 1.93 19.38
CA GLU A 23 -29.65 2.11 20.77
C GLU A 23 -29.07 0.83 21.39
N LYS A 24 -29.49 -0.35 20.92
CA LYS A 24 -29.10 -1.62 21.53
C LYS A 24 -28.06 -2.38 20.72
N GLU A 25 -28.09 -2.24 19.41
CA GLU A 25 -27.18 -2.94 18.52
C GLU A 25 -26.91 -2.17 17.23
N THR A 26 -25.72 -2.44 16.68
CA THR A 26 -25.33 -2.10 15.33
C THR A 26 -25.19 -3.39 14.53
N MET A 27 -25.78 -3.43 13.34
CA MET A 27 -25.75 -4.60 12.47
C MET A 27 -25.10 -4.24 11.14
N PHE A 28 -24.15 -5.06 10.71
CA PHE A 28 -23.48 -4.93 9.43
C PHE A 28 -23.81 -6.12 8.53
N TYR A 29 -24.62 -5.86 7.51
CA TYR A 29 -24.98 -6.81 6.46
C TYR A 29 -23.96 -6.68 5.34
N TYR A 30 -23.55 -7.79 4.75
CA TYR A 30 -22.54 -7.80 3.69
C TYR A 30 -22.69 -9.00 2.78
N ARG A 31 -22.24 -8.82 1.54
CA ARG A 31 -22.20 -9.86 0.52
C ARG A 31 -20.76 -10.27 0.26
N THR A 32 -20.54 -11.58 0.10
CA THR A 32 -19.27 -12.14 -0.38
C THR A 32 -19.49 -12.79 -1.74
N VAL A 33 -18.45 -13.37 -2.32
CA VAL A 33 -18.56 -14.17 -3.56
C VAL A 33 -19.55 -15.34 -3.42
N ASN A 34 -19.79 -15.81 -2.19
CA ASN A 34 -20.75 -16.88 -1.88
C ASN A 34 -22.17 -16.35 -1.62
N GLY A 35 -22.43 -15.07 -1.87
CA GLY A 35 -23.73 -14.43 -1.65
C GLY A 35 -23.83 -13.67 -0.32
N LEU A 36 -25.07 -13.30 0.04
CA LEU A 36 -25.35 -12.54 1.26
C LEU A 36 -25.02 -13.36 2.50
N GLN A 37 -24.28 -12.77 3.42
CA GLN A 37 -23.83 -13.45 4.64
C GLN A 37 -24.71 -13.09 5.85
N PRO A 38 -24.68 -13.92 6.91
CA PRO A 38 -25.24 -13.54 8.20
C PRO A 38 -24.66 -12.19 8.67
N PRO A 39 -25.50 -11.26 9.16
CA PRO A 39 -25.02 -9.96 9.58
C PRO A 39 -24.13 -10.06 10.82
N ILE A 40 -23.12 -9.20 10.87
CA ILE A 40 -22.34 -9.00 12.07
C ILE A 40 -23.15 -8.16 13.04
N LYS A 41 -23.44 -8.73 14.20
CA LYS A 41 -24.19 -8.09 15.28
C LYS A 41 -23.23 -7.63 16.37
N VAL A 42 -23.24 -6.33 16.64
CA VAL A 42 -22.48 -5.70 17.74
C VAL A 42 -23.47 -5.08 18.71
N MET A 43 -23.41 -5.51 19.98
CA MET A 43 -24.25 -4.95 21.03
C MET A 43 -23.71 -3.60 21.46
N THR A 44 -24.53 -2.54 21.38
CA THR A 44 -24.14 -1.15 21.64
C THR A 44 -24.89 -0.53 22.83
N LEU A 45 -25.50 -1.38 23.67
CA LEU A 45 -26.25 -0.95 24.85
C LEU A 45 -25.37 -0.09 25.77
N GLY A 46 -25.81 1.14 26.04
CA GLY A 46 -25.07 2.10 26.87
C GLY A 46 -23.98 2.88 26.15
N ARG A 47 -23.65 2.53 24.89
CA ARG A 47 -22.68 3.25 24.06
C ARG A 47 -23.34 4.27 23.14
N ILE A 48 -24.41 3.86 22.47
CA ILE A 48 -25.19 4.74 21.59
C ILE A 48 -26.37 5.30 22.39
N LEU A 49 -26.19 6.54 22.87
CA LEU A 49 -27.15 7.20 23.75
C LEU A 49 -28.04 8.16 22.96
N VAL A 50 -29.35 8.08 23.20
CA VAL A 50 -30.34 8.99 22.59
C VAL A 50 -30.06 10.43 23.01
N LYS A 51 -30.26 11.37 22.09
CA LYS A 51 -30.04 12.82 22.31
C LYS A 51 -28.59 13.21 22.60
N LYS A 52 -27.61 12.31 22.40
CA LYS A 52 -26.19 12.64 22.41
C LYS A 52 -25.60 12.52 21.01
N TRP A 53 -24.62 13.37 20.72
CA TRP A 53 -23.77 13.18 19.55
C TRP A 53 -22.87 11.98 19.76
N ILE A 54 -22.75 11.15 18.72
CA ILE A 54 -21.94 9.93 18.73
C ILE A 54 -21.13 9.91 17.44
N HIS A 55 -19.84 9.63 17.55
CA HIS A 55 -18.99 9.32 16.42
C HIS A 55 -18.88 7.81 16.27
N LEU A 56 -19.40 7.25 15.17
CA LEU A 56 -19.24 5.83 14.85
C LEU A 56 -18.28 5.71 13.66
N SER A 57 -17.23 4.93 13.82
CA SER A 57 -16.38 4.48 12.72
C SER A 57 -16.46 2.97 12.59
N VAL A 58 -16.64 2.47 11.37
CA VAL A 58 -16.60 1.04 11.05
C VAL A 58 -15.51 0.83 10.02
N GLN A 59 -14.51 0.03 10.38
CA GLN A 59 -13.37 -0.27 9.52
C GLN A 59 -13.45 -1.73 9.08
N VAL A 60 -13.42 -1.98 7.78
CA VAL A 60 -13.27 -3.33 7.22
C VAL A 60 -11.90 -3.43 6.57
N HIS A 61 -11.08 -4.37 7.01
CA HIS A 61 -9.79 -4.69 6.43
C HIS A 61 -9.71 -6.19 6.14
N HIS A 62 -9.66 -6.56 4.86
CA HIS A 62 -9.80 -7.94 4.38
C HIS A 62 -11.08 -8.59 4.91
N THR A 63 -10.97 -9.44 5.93
CA THR A 63 -12.10 -10.13 6.59
C THR A 63 -12.28 -9.67 8.02
N ARG A 64 -11.53 -8.68 8.50
CA ARG A 64 -11.68 -8.15 9.86
C ARG A 64 -12.52 -6.89 9.83
N ILE A 65 -13.57 -6.85 10.64
CA ILE A 65 -14.42 -5.67 10.83
C ILE A 65 -14.27 -5.16 12.27
N SER A 66 -13.98 -3.87 12.43
CA SER A 66 -13.80 -3.21 13.73
C SER A 66 -14.76 -2.03 13.86
N PHE A 67 -15.40 -1.91 15.02
CA PHE A 67 -16.34 -0.83 15.35
C PHE A 67 -15.73 0.06 16.43
N PHE A 68 -15.80 1.37 16.22
CA PHE A 68 -15.28 2.39 17.12
C PHE A 68 -16.41 3.35 17.47
N ILE A 69 -16.71 3.50 18.76
CA ILE A 69 -17.77 4.41 19.23
C ILE A 69 -17.11 5.47 20.10
N ASN A 70 -17.11 6.71 19.60
CA ASN A 70 -16.41 7.85 20.19
C ASN A 70 -14.88 7.67 20.31
N GLY A 71 -14.28 6.85 19.43
CA GLY A 71 -12.84 6.60 19.40
C GLY A 71 -12.48 5.17 19.77
N VAL A 72 -11.25 4.99 20.25
CA VAL A 72 -10.72 3.72 20.78
C VAL A 72 -11.08 3.58 22.26
N GLU A 73 -11.06 2.33 22.74
CA GLU A 73 -11.15 2.02 24.17
C GLU A 73 -9.85 2.39 24.91
N ASP A 74 -9.88 2.38 26.25
CA ASP A 74 -8.72 2.71 27.10
C ASP A 74 -7.48 1.82 26.84
N ASP A 75 -7.69 0.61 26.31
CA ASP A 75 -6.65 -0.33 25.91
C ASP A 75 -6.19 -0.16 24.45
N ASN A 76 -6.56 0.96 23.81
CA ASN A 76 -6.32 1.27 22.40
C ASN A 76 -6.94 0.30 21.40
N THR A 77 -7.94 -0.49 21.81
CA THR A 77 -8.65 -1.41 20.92
C THR A 77 -9.95 -0.80 20.37
N ALA A 78 -10.51 -1.47 19.37
CA ALA A 78 -11.85 -1.15 18.90
C ALA A 78 -12.88 -1.63 19.93
N PHE A 79 -14.01 -0.92 20.03
CA PHE A 79 -15.12 -1.30 20.90
C PHE A 79 -15.57 -2.76 20.69
N ASP A 80 -15.65 -3.20 19.42
CA ASP A 80 -15.84 -4.60 19.07
C ASP A 80 -15.13 -4.91 17.74
N THR A 81 -14.56 -6.10 17.63
CA THR A 81 -13.95 -6.61 16.38
C THR A 81 -14.45 -8.01 16.08
N ARG A 82 -14.86 -8.24 14.83
CA ARG A 82 -15.36 -9.52 14.34
C ARG A 82 -14.64 -9.94 13.06
N ILE A 83 -14.78 -11.23 12.74
CA ILE A 83 -14.28 -11.83 11.51
C ILE A 83 -15.46 -12.12 10.60
N LEU A 84 -15.38 -11.62 9.37
CA LEU A 84 -16.30 -11.90 8.28
C LEU A 84 -16.04 -13.31 7.73
N HIS A 85 -17.09 -13.97 7.25
CA HIS A 85 -17.00 -15.29 6.63
C HIS A 85 -16.31 -15.27 5.25
N GLY A 86 -16.03 -14.09 4.72
CA GLY A 86 -15.30 -13.87 3.48
C GLY A 86 -15.08 -12.39 3.23
N GLN A 87 -14.30 -12.07 2.20
CA GLN A 87 -14.12 -10.68 1.77
C GLN A 87 -15.42 -10.13 1.16
N ILE A 88 -15.68 -8.85 1.38
CA ILE A 88 -16.83 -8.17 0.79
C ILE A 88 -16.65 -8.15 -0.72
N ALA A 89 -17.61 -8.71 -1.44
CA ALA A 89 -17.62 -8.70 -2.90
C ALA A 89 -18.25 -7.40 -3.38
N ASP A 90 -17.40 -6.46 -3.79
CA ASP A 90 -17.79 -5.15 -4.32
C ASP A 90 -17.45 -5.07 -5.81
N PRO A 91 -18.39 -5.38 -6.72
CA PRO A 91 -18.17 -5.20 -8.15
C PRO A 91 -18.16 -3.69 -8.42
N VAL A 92 -16.97 -3.12 -8.57
CA VAL A 92 -16.71 -1.67 -8.70
C VAL A 92 -17.40 -1.01 -9.91
N VAL A 93 -18.08 -1.78 -10.76
CA VAL A 93 -18.55 -1.34 -12.08
C VAL A 93 -19.81 -0.44 -12.04
N ASP A 94 -20.68 -0.49 -11.01
CA ASP A 94 -21.91 0.36 -10.94
C ASP A 94 -22.53 0.43 -9.53
N GLY A 95 -21.73 0.63 -8.48
CA GLY A 95 -22.21 0.65 -7.09
C GLY A 95 -22.79 2.01 -6.65
N ALA A 96 -24.07 2.09 -6.34
CA ALA A 96 -24.69 3.26 -5.71
C ALA A 96 -24.57 3.19 -4.17
N LEU A 97 -24.26 4.34 -3.55
CA LEU A 97 -24.17 4.49 -2.09
C LEU A 97 -25.27 5.43 -1.60
N GLN A 98 -25.99 5.03 -0.55
CA GLN A 98 -27.02 5.84 0.08
C GLN A 98 -26.75 5.98 1.56
N VAL A 99 -26.92 7.20 2.08
CA VAL A 99 -26.70 7.54 3.50
C VAL A 99 -28.03 7.96 4.11
N GLY A 100 -28.28 7.51 5.34
CA GLY A 100 -29.46 7.88 6.13
C GLY A 100 -30.76 7.19 5.73
N GLN A 101 -30.78 6.39 4.67
CA GLN A 101 -31.90 5.50 4.36
C GLN A 101 -31.45 4.31 3.52
N SER A 102 -32.18 3.20 3.61
CA SER A 102 -32.01 2.06 2.71
C SER A 102 -32.58 2.35 1.32
N PHE A 103 -32.11 1.65 0.29
CA PHE A 103 -32.65 1.76 -1.09
C PHE A 103 -34.12 1.35 -1.19
N SER A 104 -34.59 0.49 -0.29
CA SER A 104 -36.01 0.11 -0.18
C SER A 104 -36.90 1.19 0.43
N GLY A 105 -36.33 2.21 1.08
CA GLY A 105 -37.05 3.21 1.88
C GLY A 105 -37.64 2.69 3.19
N LEU A 106 -37.54 1.39 3.50
CA LEU A 106 -38.13 0.79 4.71
C LEU A 106 -37.38 1.13 6.00
N GLU A 107 -36.07 1.35 5.90
CA GLU A 107 -35.21 1.74 7.02
C GLU A 107 -34.70 3.15 6.79
N GLN A 108 -35.01 4.06 7.71
CA GLN A 108 -34.64 5.46 7.61
C GLN A 108 -34.04 5.96 8.93
N PHE A 109 -32.89 6.62 8.81
CA PHE A 109 -32.28 7.33 9.92
C PHE A 109 -33.11 8.55 10.29
N VAL A 110 -33.49 8.63 11.57
CA VAL A 110 -34.24 9.75 12.12
C VAL A 110 -33.44 10.34 13.26
N GLY A 111 -32.70 11.38 12.92
CA GLY A 111 -31.79 12.11 13.81
C GLY A 111 -31.09 13.24 13.05
N ARG A 112 -30.18 13.93 13.72
CA ARG A 112 -29.28 14.89 13.07
C ARG A 112 -27.97 14.19 12.77
N MET A 113 -27.49 14.33 11.53
CA MET A 113 -26.17 13.91 11.09
C MET A 113 -25.36 15.17 10.81
N GLN A 114 -24.21 15.33 11.46
CA GLN A 114 -23.39 16.52 11.31
C GLN A 114 -22.39 16.38 10.17
N ASP A 115 -21.67 15.26 10.13
CA ASP A 115 -20.65 14.97 9.13
C ASP A 115 -20.72 13.48 8.79
N PHE A 116 -20.38 13.15 7.55
CA PHE A 116 -20.30 11.79 7.05
C PHE A 116 -19.11 11.70 6.10
N ARG A 117 -18.21 10.75 6.37
CA ARG A 117 -17.03 10.53 5.55
C ARG A 117 -16.91 9.06 5.18
N TRP A 118 -16.73 8.81 3.89
CA TRP A 118 -16.52 7.48 3.33
C TRP A 118 -15.18 7.44 2.61
N TYR A 119 -14.38 6.43 2.93
CA TYR A 119 -13.05 6.26 2.34
C TYR A 119 -12.95 4.86 1.74
N GLN A 120 -12.74 4.79 0.44
CA GLN A 120 -12.51 3.52 -0.27
C GLN A 120 -11.09 2.99 -0.05
N VAL A 121 -10.18 3.87 0.36
CA VAL A 121 -8.77 3.60 0.66
C VAL A 121 -8.45 4.13 2.05
N ALA A 122 -7.47 3.55 2.74
CA ALA A 122 -7.01 4.11 4.01
C ALA A 122 -6.58 5.58 3.82
N LEU A 123 -7.08 6.45 4.69
CA LEU A 123 -6.68 7.86 4.69
C LEU A 123 -5.19 8.02 4.98
N THR A 124 -4.52 8.82 4.16
CA THR A 124 -3.10 9.18 4.28
C THR A 124 -2.87 10.36 5.23
N ASN A 125 -3.92 11.12 5.59
CA ASN A 125 -3.78 12.21 6.56
C ASN A 125 -3.42 11.66 7.94
N ARG A 126 -2.17 11.91 8.34
CA ARG A 126 -1.55 11.45 9.59
C ARG A 126 -2.21 12.03 10.84
N TYR A 127 -2.91 13.15 10.71
CA TYR A 127 -3.56 13.87 11.82
C TYR A 127 -5.06 14.05 11.60
N CYS A 128 -5.80 14.10 12.70
CA CYS A 128 -7.20 14.51 12.80
C CYS A 128 -7.26 15.88 13.50
N ILE A 129 -8.13 16.76 13.01
CA ILE A 129 -8.45 18.04 13.64
C ILE A 129 -9.83 17.98 14.31
N PRO A 130 -10.09 18.77 15.35
CA PRO A 130 -11.42 18.93 15.93
C PRO A 130 -12.46 19.32 14.87
N ASN A 131 -13.68 18.84 15.04
CA ASN A 131 -14.74 19.12 14.10
C ASN A 131 -15.07 20.63 14.06
N GLY A 132 -15.09 21.21 12.86
CA GLY A 132 -15.33 22.64 12.65
C GLY A 132 -14.11 23.54 12.89
N ALA A 133 -12.94 22.98 13.19
CA ALA A 133 -11.69 23.73 13.17
C ALA A 133 -11.18 23.88 11.73
N ASP A 134 -10.57 25.02 11.43
CA ASP A 134 -9.87 25.23 10.16
C ASP A 134 -8.68 24.26 10.03
N ASP A 135 -8.35 23.83 8.82
CA ASP A 135 -7.24 22.89 8.55
C ASP A 135 -5.85 23.48 8.86
N THR A 136 -5.81 24.75 9.27
CA THR A 136 -4.62 25.46 9.78
C THR A 136 -4.47 25.35 11.30
N THR A 137 -5.39 24.67 12.00
CA THR A 137 -5.33 24.55 13.46
C THR A 137 -4.11 23.76 13.93
N ASN A 138 -3.50 24.23 15.01
CA ASN A 138 -2.46 23.48 15.72
C ASN A 138 -3.05 22.42 16.67
N ASP A 139 -4.36 22.45 16.91
CA ASP A 139 -5.06 21.43 17.69
C ASP A 139 -5.34 20.22 16.79
N ARG A 140 -4.43 19.25 16.82
CA ARG A 140 -4.48 18.05 15.99
C ARG A 140 -3.96 16.84 16.76
N VAL A 141 -4.58 15.69 16.53
CA VAL A 141 -4.18 14.40 17.13
C VAL A 141 -3.77 13.43 16.04
N LEU A 142 -2.78 12.58 16.29
CA LEU A 142 -2.41 11.53 15.34
C LEU A 142 -3.62 10.61 15.09
N ARG A 143 -3.95 10.39 13.81
CA ARG A 143 -5.05 9.52 13.40
C ARG A 143 -4.74 8.05 13.71
N LEU A 144 -3.46 7.71 13.64
CA LEU A 144 -2.93 6.40 13.94
C LEU A 144 -2.30 6.42 15.33
N ASN A 145 -2.35 5.30 16.05
CA ASN A 145 -1.59 5.15 17.28
C ASN A 145 -0.11 5.51 17.01
N PRO A 146 0.59 6.24 17.90
CA PRO A 146 2.01 6.56 17.74
C PRO A 146 2.91 5.34 17.46
N ASP A 147 2.49 4.15 17.91
CA ASP A 147 3.19 2.87 17.72
C ASP A 147 2.69 2.10 16.47
N ALA A 148 1.87 2.71 15.63
CA ALA A 148 1.37 2.09 14.41
C ALA A 148 2.39 2.21 13.27
N HIS A 149 2.53 1.12 12.50
CA HIS A 149 3.49 1.02 11.39
C HIS A 149 2.84 0.49 10.10
N PRO A 150 1.83 1.20 9.54
CA PRO A 150 1.08 0.75 8.37
C PRO A 150 1.90 0.80 7.07
N LEU A 151 1.44 0.08 6.04
CA LEU A 151 2.14 -0.07 4.76
C LEU A 151 2.39 1.26 4.02
N HIS A 152 1.50 2.24 4.16
CA HIS A 152 1.65 3.53 3.47
C HIS A 152 2.83 4.37 3.97
N TYR A 153 3.43 4.04 5.12
CA TYR A 153 4.66 4.69 5.59
C TYR A 153 5.86 4.40 4.69
N ILE A 154 5.81 3.37 3.84
CA ILE A 154 6.88 3.10 2.87
C ILE A 154 7.04 4.23 1.83
N ASN A 155 6.00 5.03 1.60
CA ASN A 155 5.97 6.03 0.53
C ASN A 155 5.17 7.28 0.91
N ASP A 156 5.22 7.70 2.18
CA ASP A 156 4.54 8.89 2.68
C ASP A 156 5.39 10.17 2.64
N ASP A 157 6.58 10.11 2.03
CA ASP A 157 7.56 11.22 1.95
C ASP A 157 8.09 11.66 3.33
N ASP A 158 8.04 10.78 4.34
CA ASP A 158 8.63 11.01 5.67
C ASP A 158 9.52 9.84 6.14
N ILE A 159 10.83 10.01 5.99
CA ILE A 159 11.86 9.08 6.46
C ILE A 159 11.87 8.85 7.99
N GLY A 160 11.14 9.66 8.75
CA GLY A 160 10.93 9.50 10.19
C GLY A 160 9.83 8.49 10.54
N THR A 161 9.05 8.03 9.58
CA THR A 161 8.11 6.91 9.75
C THR A 161 8.71 5.59 9.27
N SER A 162 8.10 4.48 9.68
CA SER A 162 8.52 3.15 9.22
C SER A 162 7.34 2.22 9.14
N TRP A 163 7.21 1.49 8.03
CA TRP A 163 6.40 0.29 7.98
C TRP A 163 7.10 -0.87 8.69
N ILE A 164 6.34 -1.68 9.41
CA ILE A 164 6.84 -2.89 10.09
C ILE A 164 5.97 -4.07 9.67
N SER A 165 6.61 -5.15 9.21
CA SER A 165 5.94 -6.41 8.91
C SER A 165 5.44 -7.11 10.16
N SER A 166 4.64 -8.17 9.99
CA SER A 166 4.41 -9.10 11.10
C SER A 166 5.73 -9.73 11.57
N VAL A 167 5.76 -10.11 12.85
CA VAL A 167 6.88 -10.84 13.44
C VAL A 167 6.83 -12.30 13.00
N PHE A 168 7.97 -12.84 12.58
CA PHE A 168 8.14 -14.22 12.15
C PHE A 168 8.59 -15.10 13.32
N THR A 169 7.68 -15.93 13.84
CA THR A 169 8.00 -16.90 14.89
C THR A 169 8.90 -18.04 14.38
N ASN A 170 8.76 -18.41 13.11
CA ASN A 170 9.49 -19.50 12.47
C ASN A 170 10.51 -18.97 11.44
N VAL A 171 11.77 -19.40 11.54
CA VAL A 171 12.86 -19.06 10.60
C VAL A 171 12.53 -19.48 9.17
N THR A 172 11.79 -20.56 8.98
CA THR A 172 11.33 -21.00 7.66
C THR A 172 10.43 -19.95 6.99
N HIS A 173 9.59 -19.27 7.77
CA HIS A 173 8.73 -18.20 7.25
C HIS A 173 9.54 -16.94 6.95
N LEU A 174 10.49 -16.60 7.81
CA LEU A 174 11.45 -15.52 7.56
C LEU A 174 12.26 -15.75 6.27
N ASN A 175 12.67 -17.00 6.02
CA ASN A 175 13.39 -17.38 4.80
C ASN A 175 12.51 -17.29 3.54
N ARG A 176 11.18 -17.52 3.65
CA ARG A 176 10.23 -17.24 2.56
C ARG A 176 10.04 -15.74 2.34
N GLY A 177 10.14 -14.95 3.41
CA GLY A 177 10.23 -13.51 3.34
C GLY A 177 8.90 -12.80 3.04
N VAL A 178 8.99 -11.57 2.55
CA VAL A 178 7.83 -10.71 2.21
C VAL A 178 7.92 -10.19 0.79
N ILE A 179 6.76 -10.02 0.16
CA ILE A 179 6.65 -9.42 -1.17
C ILE A 179 5.92 -8.08 -1.04
N ILE A 180 6.56 -7.02 -1.52
CA ILE A 180 5.99 -5.67 -1.59
C ILE A 180 5.83 -5.34 -3.08
N THR A 181 4.66 -4.90 -3.49
CA THR A 181 4.39 -4.51 -4.88
C THR A 181 3.94 -3.06 -4.91
N ILE A 182 4.58 -2.27 -5.76
CA ILE A 182 4.25 -0.87 -6.02
C ILE A 182 3.71 -0.79 -7.45
N ASP A 183 2.50 -0.26 -7.56
CA ASP A 183 1.88 0.07 -8.84
C ASP A 183 2.12 1.55 -9.12
N LEU A 184 2.72 1.87 -10.26
CA LEU A 184 2.97 3.27 -10.65
C LEU A 184 1.70 3.96 -11.15
N GLN A 185 0.58 3.23 -11.26
CA GLN A 185 -0.80 3.61 -11.61
C GLN A 185 -0.95 4.35 -12.94
N ASN A 186 -0.30 5.49 -13.08
CA ASN A 186 -0.48 6.45 -14.16
C ASN A 186 0.23 6.08 -15.46
N GLY A 187 0.82 4.88 -15.62
CA GLY A 187 1.38 4.44 -16.90
C GLY A 187 2.79 3.86 -16.83
N GLN A 188 3.51 3.91 -17.95
CA GLN A 188 4.85 3.33 -18.10
C GLN A 188 5.94 4.39 -17.88
N TYR A 189 6.71 4.26 -16.82
CA TYR A 189 7.79 5.19 -16.50
C TYR A 189 9.15 4.64 -16.93
N GLN A 190 10.08 5.52 -17.30
CA GLN A 190 11.51 5.20 -17.35
C GLN A 190 12.09 5.41 -15.95
N VAL A 191 12.32 4.31 -15.23
CA VAL A 191 12.86 4.30 -13.87
C VAL A 191 14.37 4.10 -13.93
N PHE A 192 15.12 4.94 -13.22
CA PHE A 192 16.60 4.91 -13.25
C PHE A 192 17.22 4.49 -11.93
N TYR A 193 16.49 4.66 -10.84
CA TYR A 193 17.01 4.52 -9.49
C TYR A 193 15.93 4.03 -8.53
N ILE A 194 16.31 3.09 -7.66
CA ILE A 194 15.48 2.64 -6.55
C ILE A 194 16.33 2.62 -5.28
N ILE A 195 15.81 3.21 -4.21
CA ILE A 195 16.39 3.13 -2.86
C ILE A 195 15.42 2.37 -1.97
N LEU A 196 15.94 1.40 -1.22
CA LEU A 196 15.26 0.83 -0.08
C LEU A 196 16.00 1.26 1.18
N GLN A 197 15.34 2.03 2.04
CA GLN A 197 15.87 2.47 3.33
C GLN A 197 15.26 1.63 4.45
N PHE A 198 16.08 0.85 5.14
CA PHE A 198 15.59 -0.09 6.16
C PHE A 198 15.62 0.52 7.56
N PHE A 199 14.54 0.33 8.32
CA PHE A 199 14.50 0.67 9.75
C PHE A 199 15.38 -0.29 10.58
N ASN A 200 15.39 -1.57 10.20
CA ASN A 200 16.03 -2.66 10.94
C ASN A 200 17.08 -3.38 10.05
N PRO A 201 17.72 -4.49 10.49
CA PRO A 201 18.75 -5.14 9.69
C PRO A 201 18.23 -5.57 8.31
N GLN A 202 19.05 -5.35 7.28
CA GLN A 202 18.71 -5.65 5.90
C GLN A 202 18.39 -7.14 5.69
N PRO A 203 17.60 -7.49 4.66
CA PRO A 203 17.40 -8.86 4.23
C PRO A 203 18.71 -9.55 3.84
N GLN A 204 18.74 -10.89 3.88
CA GLN A 204 19.91 -11.63 3.38
C GLN A 204 19.98 -11.61 1.85
N ALA A 205 18.81 -11.53 1.21
CA ALA A 205 18.69 -11.35 -0.22
C ALA A 205 17.44 -10.53 -0.59
N ILE A 206 17.51 -9.84 -1.72
CA ILE A 206 16.44 -9.04 -2.31
C ILE A 206 16.36 -9.38 -3.79
N ARG A 207 15.17 -9.71 -4.27
CA ARG A 207 14.86 -9.83 -5.69
C ARG A 207 13.94 -8.68 -6.09
N ILE A 208 14.39 -7.87 -7.05
CA ILE A 208 13.60 -6.80 -7.64
C ILE A 208 13.11 -7.30 -9.00
N GLN A 209 11.80 -7.21 -9.21
CA GLN A 209 11.13 -7.53 -10.46
C GLN A 209 10.35 -6.31 -10.93
N ARG A 210 10.10 -6.23 -12.24
CA ARG A 210 9.22 -5.23 -12.83
C ARG A 210 8.24 -5.87 -13.79
N LYS A 211 7.16 -5.16 -14.07
CA LYS A 211 6.42 -5.31 -15.31
C LYS A 211 6.77 -4.17 -16.23
N ARG A 212 7.13 -4.48 -17.48
CA ARG A 212 7.28 -3.44 -18.52
C ARG A 212 5.93 -2.84 -18.89
N ARG A 213 4.88 -3.65 -18.97
CA ARG A 213 3.48 -3.24 -19.21
C ARG A 213 2.54 -4.10 -18.37
N ASN A 214 1.34 -3.62 -18.09
CA ASN A 214 0.40 -4.26 -17.16
C ASN A 214 -0.01 -5.69 -17.59
N ASP A 215 -0.10 -5.93 -18.90
CA ASP A 215 -0.45 -7.20 -19.55
C ASP A 215 0.70 -8.22 -19.58
N LEU A 216 1.94 -7.78 -19.35
CA LEU A 216 3.12 -8.64 -19.42
C LEU A 216 3.40 -9.36 -18.09
N SER A 217 4.19 -10.44 -18.17
CA SER A 217 4.68 -11.16 -17.00
C SER A 217 5.70 -10.35 -16.22
N TRP A 218 5.92 -10.75 -14.96
CA TRP A 218 7.01 -10.21 -14.15
C TRP A 218 8.36 -10.63 -14.72
N GLU A 219 9.23 -9.65 -14.92
CA GLU A 219 10.61 -9.84 -15.36
C GLU A 219 11.56 -9.52 -14.21
N ASP A 220 12.62 -10.30 -14.09
CA ASP A 220 13.67 -10.02 -13.12
C ASP A 220 14.45 -8.78 -13.53
N TRP A 221 14.75 -7.92 -12.55
CA TRP A 221 15.36 -6.61 -12.82
C TRP A 221 16.70 -6.45 -12.11
N GLN A 222 16.79 -6.90 -10.86
CA GLN A 222 18.03 -6.91 -10.10
C GLN A 222 17.95 -7.91 -8.94
N TYR A 223 19.07 -8.57 -8.64
CA TYR A 223 19.24 -9.33 -7.42
C TYR A 223 20.30 -8.68 -6.53
N PHE A 224 20.05 -8.72 -5.22
CA PHE A 224 21.03 -8.42 -4.19
C PHE A 224 21.08 -9.59 -3.22
N ALA A 225 22.27 -10.03 -2.81
CA ALA A 225 22.38 -11.07 -1.80
C ALA A 225 23.71 -10.99 -1.07
N ARG A 226 23.78 -11.53 0.15
CA ARG A 226 25.06 -11.79 0.82
C ARG A 226 25.88 -12.86 0.11
N ASN A 227 25.18 -13.87 -0.42
CA ASN A 227 25.72 -14.90 -1.29
C ASN A 227 24.75 -15.15 -2.45
N CYS A 228 25.13 -14.73 -3.65
CA CYS A 228 24.32 -14.83 -4.86
C CYS A 228 24.05 -16.26 -5.32
N SER A 229 24.76 -17.26 -4.77
CA SER A 229 24.45 -18.67 -5.01
C SER A 229 23.03 -19.06 -4.58
N ILE A 230 22.37 -18.30 -3.69
CA ILE A 230 20.95 -18.48 -3.35
C ILE A 230 20.03 -18.35 -4.57
N PHE A 231 20.44 -17.57 -5.57
CA PHE A 231 19.76 -17.40 -6.85
C PHE A 231 20.42 -18.21 -7.97
N GLY A 232 21.40 -19.05 -7.66
CA GLY A 232 22.20 -19.77 -8.66
C GLY A 232 23.08 -18.85 -9.51
N MET A 233 23.49 -17.69 -8.97
CA MET A 233 24.29 -16.68 -9.68
C MET A 233 25.64 -16.44 -8.99
N ASP A 234 26.62 -15.97 -9.75
CA ASP A 234 27.91 -15.55 -9.21
C ASP A 234 27.82 -14.16 -8.56
N ASN A 235 28.58 -13.97 -7.47
CA ASN A 235 28.66 -12.68 -6.80
C ASN A 235 29.27 -11.62 -7.72
N ASN A 236 28.56 -10.51 -7.93
CA ASN A 236 29.03 -9.36 -8.72
C ASN A 236 29.44 -9.72 -10.16
N ALA A 237 28.77 -10.71 -10.77
CA ALA A 237 29.02 -11.06 -12.17
C ALA A 237 28.89 -9.85 -13.11
N SER A 238 29.75 -9.77 -14.14
CA SER A 238 29.69 -8.73 -15.16
C SER A 238 28.41 -8.84 -16.00
N LEU A 239 27.95 -7.71 -16.53
CA LEU A 239 26.80 -7.65 -17.42
C LEU A 239 27.26 -7.77 -18.88
N GLU A 240 26.85 -8.82 -19.59
CA GLU A 240 27.24 -9.04 -21.00
C GLU A 240 26.52 -8.08 -21.95
N LYS A 241 25.23 -7.80 -21.70
CA LYS A 241 24.36 -6.98 -22.53
C LYS A 241 23.71 -5.85 -21.72
N PRO A 242 23.22 -4.78 -22.38
CA PRO A 242 22.53 -3.70 -21.69
C PRO A 242 21.29 -4.12 -20.89
N ASP A 243 20.66 -5.24 -21.24
CA ASP A 243 19.46 -5.81 -20.62
C ASP A 243 19.76 -7.02 -19.71
N SER A 244 21.03 -7.39 -19.52
CA SER A 244 21.41 -8.46 -18.61
C SER A 244 21.06 -8.15 -17.15
N VAL A 245 20.81 -9.19 -16.36
CA VAL A 245 20.56 -9.09 -14.92
C VAL A 245 21.61 -9.92 -14.21
N ASN A 246 22.26 -9.32 -13.21
CA ASN A 246 23.23 -9.98 -12.35
C ASN A 246 22.74 -9.99 -10.89
N CYS A 247 23.56 -10.57 -10.02
CA CYS A 247 23.38 -10.44 -8.58
C CYS A 247 24.53 -9.64 -7.98
N LEU A 248 24.20 -8.58 -7.25
CA LEU A 248 25.16 -7.73 -6.55
C LEU A 248 25.29 -8.17 -5.10
N GLN A 249 26.52 -8.28 -4.64
CA GLN A 249 26.78 -8.74 -3.28
C GLN A 249 26.51 -7.61 -2.29
N LEU A 250 25.66 -7.86 -1.29
CA LEU A 250 25.43 -6.94 -0.19
C LEU A 250 26.69 -6.82 0.68
N PRO A 251 27.03 -5.62 1.20
CA PRO A 251 28.24 -5.40 1.98
C PRO A 251 28.37 -6.37 3.16
N SER A 252 29.59 -6.83 3.44
CA SER A 252 29.88 -7.78 4.54
C SER A 252 29.57 -7.22 5.93
N PHE A 253 29.74 -5.91 6.11
CA PHE A 253 29.38 -5.19 7.31
C PHE A 253 28.09 -4.41 7.05
N THR A 254 27.01 -4.83 7.68
CA THR A 254 25.69 -4.20 7.52
C THR A 254 25.30 -3.58 8.86
N PRO A 255 24.86 -2.30 8.89
CA PRO A 255 24.39 -1.69 10.12
C PRO A 255 23.13 -2.40 10.63
N TYR A 256 22.91 -2.34 11.94
CA TYR A 256 21.72 -2.93 12.57
C TYR A 256 20.43 -2.18 12.24
N SER A 257 20.52 -0.93 11.78
CA SER A 257 19.39 -0.08 11.39
C SER A 257 19.85 0.93 10.34
N HIS A 258 18.88 1.56 9.66
CA HIS A 258 19.12 2.65 8.70
C HIS A 258 20.09 2.28 7.57
N GLY A 259 20.12 1.01 7.19
CA GLY A 259 20.90 0.53 6.06
C GLY A 259 20.16 0.77 4.75
N ASN A 260 20.88 1.19 3.71
CA ASN A 260 20.30 1.45 2.39
C ASN A 260 20.72 0.40 1.38
N VAL A 261 19.79 -0.01 0.50
CA VAL A 261 20.09 -0.77 -0.70
C VAL A 261 19.67 0.06 -1.90
N THR A 262 20.60 0.21 -2.84
CA THR A 262 20.43 1.06 -4.00
C THR A 262 20.54 0.22 -5.27
N PHE A 263 19.52 0.30 -6.10
CA PHE A 263 19.56 -0.14 -7.49
C PHE A 263 19.67 1.08 -8.39
N SER A 264 20.71 1.12 -9.22
CA SER A 264 20.91 2.19 -10.21
C SER A 264 21.30 1.57 -11.55
N ILE A 265 20.64 2.04 -12.62
CA ILE A 265 20.80 1.45 -13.96
C ILE A 265 21.92 2.14 -14.74
N LEU A 266 22.13 3.44 -14.51
CA LEU A 266 23.04 4.28 -15.31
C LEU A 266 24.34 4.64 -14.58
N THR A 267 24.57 4.13 -13.37
CA THR A 267 25.84 4.34 -12.68
C THR A 267 26.91 3.36 -13.18
N PRO A 268 28.19 3.79 -13.26
CA PRO A 268 29.27 2.90 -13.66
C PRO A 268 29.62 1.86 -12.58
N GLU A 269 29.29 2.13 -11.32
CA GLU A 269 29.56 1.25 -10.18
C GLU A 269 28.27 0.57 -9.70
N PRO A 270 28.35 -0.62 -9.07
CA PRO A 270 29.56 -1.44 -8.88
C PRO A 270 29.95 -2.25 -10.12
N ASN A 271 29.03 -2.42 -11.08
CA ASN A 271 29.27 -3.10 -12.34
C ASN A 271 28.75 -2.25 -13.50
N ARG A 272 29.63 -1.91 -14.45
CA ARG A 272 29.28 -1.08 -15.60
C ARG A 272 28.33 -1.84 -16.53
N ARG A 273 27.09 -1.35 -16.64
CA ARG A 273 26.12 -1.86 -17.62
C ARG A 273 26.51 -1.38 -19.02
N PRO A 274 26.63 -2.27 -20.03
CA PRO A 274 26.87 -1.85 -21.40
C PRO A 274 25.83 -0.82 -21.86
N GLY A 275 26.28 0.29 -22.44
CA GLY A 275 25.42 1.38 -22.90
C GLY A 275 25.04 2.44 -21.84
N TYR A 276 25.49 2.33 -20.58
CA TYR A 276 25.16 3.29 -19.51
C TYR A 276 25.47 4.76 -19.87
N ASN A 277 26.59 4.99 -20.57
CA ASN A 277 27.04 6.32 -21.01
C ASN A 277 26.49 6.74 -22.38
N ASN A 278 25.70 5.88 -23.02
CA ASN A 278 25.12 6.11 -24.35
C ASN A 278 23.65 5.67 -24.40
N PHE A 279 22.91 6.00 -23.35
CA PHE A 279 21.52 5.56 -23.12
C PHE A 279 20.60 5.85 -24.33
N TYR A 280 20.68 7.06 -24.89
CA TYR A 280 19.81 7.48 -26.00
C TYR A 280 20.07 6.75 -27.32
N ASN A 281 21.23 6.10 -27.48
CA ASN A 281 21.55 5.28 -28.65
C ASN A 281 21.57 3.77 -28.33
N THR A 282 21.04 3.37 -27.17
CA THR A 282 21.00 1.96 -26.73
C THR A 282 19.55 1.51 -26.53
N PRO A 283 18.84 1.06 -27.58
CA PRO A 283 17.41 0.73 -27.51
C PRO A 283 17.07 -0.32 -26.46
N SER A 284 17.91 -1.35 -26.30
CA SER A 284 17.69 -2.38 -25.27
C SER A 284 17.73 -1.83 -23.85
N LEU A 285 18.56 -0.80 -23.60
CA LEU A 285 18.62 -0.14 -22.30
C LEU A 285 17.42 0.77 -22.05
N GLN A 286 16.91 1.43 -23.10
CA GLN A 286 15.66 2.21 -23.03
C GLN A 286 14.47 1.31 -22.68
N GLU A 287 14.42 0.11 -23.25
CA GLU A 287 13.40 -0.89 -22.91
C GLU A 287 13.59 -1.48 -21.49
N PHE A 288 14.84 -1.57 -21.03
CA PHE A 288 15.18 -2.12 -19.72
C PHE A 288 14.75 -1.21 -18.54
N VAL A 289 14.74 0.11 -18.73
CA VAL A 289 14.34 1.08 -17.68
C VAL A 289 12.81 1.22 -17.54
N LYS A 290 12.03 0.72 -18.49
CA LYS A 290 10.56 0.89 -18.51
C LYS A 290 9.86 0.08 -17.44
N ALA A 291 8.99 0.66 -16.64
CA ALA A 291 8.19 -0.08 -15.67
C ALA A 291 6.79 0.53 -15.49
N THR A 292 5.78 -0.33 -15.29
CA THR A 292 4.46 0.07 -14.79
C THR A 292 4.21 -0.40 -13.36
N GLN A 293 4.82 -1.53 -12.98
CA GLN A 293 4.75 -2.08 -11.63
C GLN A 293 6.13 -2.57 -11.22
N VAL A 294 6.46 -2.43 -9.94
CA VAL A 294 7.71 -2.90 -9.34
C VAL A 294 7.42 -3.79 -8.15
N ARG A 295 8.14 -4.90 -8.03
CA ARG A 295 7.97 -5.88 -6.95
C ARG A 295 9.29 -6.15 -6.28
N PHE A 296 9.29 -6.09 -4.96
CA PHE A 296 10.42 -6.41 -4.10
C PHE A 296 10.10 -7.68 -3.33
N HIS A 297 10.97 -8.67 -3.42
CA HIS A 297 10.92 -9.86 -2.58
C HIS A 297 12.12 -9.86 -1.65
N LEU A 298 11.85 -9.61 -0.36
CA LEU A 298 12.84 -9.58 0.70
C LEU A 298 12.92 -10.98 1.32
N LEU A 299 14.11 -11.57 1.38
CA LEU A 299 14.33 -12.97 1.75
C LEU A 299 15.32 -13.07 2.92
N GLY A 300 14.89 -13.75 3.99
CA GLY A 300 15.68 -13.88 5.21
C GLY A 300 15.93 -12.51 5.88
N GLN A 301 16.60 -12.52 7.02
CA GLN A 301 17.05 -11.29 7.66
C GLN A 301 18.42 -11.53 8.29
N TYR A 302 19.27 -10.52 8.20
CA TYR A 302 20.61 -10.59 8.76
C TYR A 302 20.58 -10.46 10.29
N TYR A 303 21.53 -11.10 10.98
CA TYR A 303 21.66 -11.20 12.45
C TYR A 303 20.53 -11.93 13.22
N THR A 304 19.36 -12.20 12.63
CA THR A 304 18.19 -12.72 13.38
C THR A 304 17.89 -14.21 13.17
N SER A 305 18.69 -14.87 12.32
CA SER A 305 18.59 -16.30 12.02
C SER A 305 19.26 -17.21 13.07
N GLU A 306 20.10 -16.66 13.95
CA GLU A 306 20.78 -17.45 14.98
C GLU A 306 19.77 -18.00 16.01
N PRO A 307 19.97 -19.25 16.51
CA PRO A 307 19.02 -19.88 17.45
C PRO A 307 18.81 -19.10 18.75
N ASN A 308 19.84 -18.40 19.21
CA ASN A 308 19.83 -17.65 20.47
C ASN A 308 19.10 -16.30 20.35
N VAL A 309 18.81 -15.83 19.13
CA VAL A 309 18.14 -14.55 18.90
C VAL A 309 16.64 -14.71 19.06
N ASN A 310 16.06 -13.90 19.95
CA ASN A 310 14.63 -13.90 20.22
C ASN A 310 13.84 -13.60 18.94
N PHE A 311 12.86 -14.45 18.62
CA PHE A 311 12.03 -14.34 17.43
C PHE A 311 11.31 -12.99 17.30
N ARG A 312 11.13 -12.23 18.39
CA ARG A 312 10.57 -10.87 18.37
C ARG A 312 11.38 -9.88 17.54
N HIS A 313 12.64 -10.18 17.22
CA HIS A 313 13.48 -9.37 16.34
C HIS A 313 13.37 -9.78 14.86
N ARG A 314 12.63 -10.84 14.53
CA ARG A 314 12.48 -11.35 13.17
C ARG A 314 11.30 -10.66 12.50
N TYR A 315 11.53 -9.53 11.87
CA TYR A 315 10.54 -8.77 11.09
C TYR A 315 11.26 -7.91 10.07
N TYR A 316 10.56 -7.35 9.08
CA TYR A 316 11.11 -6.34 8.18
C TYR A 316 10.59 -4.97 8.60
N GLY A 317 11.49 -3.99 8.65
CA GLY A 317 11.16 -2.60 8.87
C GLY A 317 11.73 -1.75 7.74
N ILE A 318 10.90 -0.93 7.11
CA ILE A 318 11.29 -0.08 5.98
C ILE A 318 10.84 1.34 6.30
N ASN A 319 11.78 2.27 6.27
CA ASN A 319 11.48 3.70 6.39
C ASN A 319 10.86 4.18 5.09
N GLU A 320 11.53 3.93 3.96
CA GLU A 320 11.09 4.44 2.67
C GLU A 320 11.54 3.54 1.51
N ILE A 321 10.69 3.43 0.48
CA ILE A 321 11.08 2.97 -0.86
C ILE A 321 10.91 4.11 -1.84
N THR A 322 12.03 4.64 -2.31
CA THR A 322 12.05 5.69 -3.33
C THR A 322 12.26 5.07 -4.70
N ILE A 323 11.33 5.28 -5.63
CA ILE A 323 11.47 4.91 -7.05
C ILE A 323 11.58 6.20 -7.85
N SER A 324 12.77 6.48 -8.40
CA SER A 324 13.00 7.69 -9.20
C SER A 324 13.00 7.36 -10.69
N GLY A 325 12.16 8.07 -11.43
CA GLY A 325 12.01 7.93 -12.87
C GLY A 325 11.40 9.16 -13.51
N ARG A 326 11.06 9.04 -14.79
CA ARG A 326 10.34 10.06 -15.56
C ARG A 326 9.30 9.41 -16.47
N CYS A 327 8.29 10.19 -16.86
CA CYS A 327 7.38 9.79 -17.94
C CYS A 327 8.17 9.52 -19.22
N ASP A 328 7.82 8.45 -19.95
CA ASP A 328 8.35 8.25 -21.29
C ASP A 328 7.51 9.08 -22.26
N CYS A 329 8.10 10.16 -22.77
CA CYS A 329 7.51 11.02 -23.80
C CYS A 329 8.41 11.10 -25.03
N HIS A 330 9.32 10.14 -25.20
CA HIS A 330 10.23 10.02 -26.35
C HIS A 330 11.05 11.29 -26.68
N GLY A 331 11.22 12.21 -25.71
CA GLY A 331 11.92 13.48 -25.90
C GLY A 331 11.07 14.59 -26.54
N HIS A 332 9.77 14.37 -26.76
CA HIS A 332 8.85 15.35 -27.35
C HIS A 332 8.15 16.25 -26.35
N ALA A 333 8.24 15.93 -25.05
CA ALA A 333 7.71 16.74 -23.97
C ALA A 333 8.75 16.93 -22.86
N ASP A 334 8.75 18.11 -22.23
CA ASP A 334 9.55 18.39 -21.02
C ASP A 334 8.76 18.10 -19.73
N ARG A 335 7.44 17.93 -19.84
CA ARG A 335 6.51 17.66 -18.74
C ARG A 335 5.43 16.67 -19.15
N CYS A 336 4.89 15.96 -18.18
CA CYS A 336 3.71 15.12 -18.31
C CYS A 336 2.68 15.48 -17.24
N ASP A 337 1.41 15.41 -17.61
CA ASP A 337 0.30 15.50 -16.66
C ASP A 337 0.04 14.11 -16.08
N THR A 338 0.10 14.00 -14.75
CA THR A 338 -0.11 12.75 -13.99
C THR A 338 -1.43 12.76 -13.21
N SER A 339 -2.32 13.71 -13.49
CA SER A 339 -3.62 13.80 -12.81
C SER A 339 -4.67 12.79 -13.30
N SER A 340 -4.46 12.22 -14.50
CA SER A 340 -5.31 11.21 -15.13
C SER A 340 -4.86 9.78 -14.82
N GLU A 341 -5.75 8.79 -15.02
CA GLU A 341 -5.46 7.35 -14.85
C GLU A 341 -4.28 6.86 -15.71
N SER A 342 -4.05 7.51 -16.87
CA SER A 342 -2.83 7.38 -17.65
C SER A 342 -2.25 8.77 -17.83
N TYR A 343 -0.96 8.95 -17.54
CA TYR A 343 -0.28 10.23 -17.71
C TYR A 343 -0.33 10.63 -19.18
N ARG A 344 -0.34 11.93 -19.43
CA ARG A 344 -0.32 12.48 -20.79
C ARG A 344 0.93 13.32 -20.99
N CYS A 345 1.65 13.06 -22.07
CA CYS A 345 2.77 13.89 -22.49
C CYS A 345 2.29 15.26 -22.97
N LEU A 346 2.84 16.32 -22.41
CA LEU A 346 2.56 17.69 -22.83
C LEU A 346 3.53 18.06 -23.95
N CYS A 347 3.33 17.48 -25.14
CA CYS A 347 4.24 17.62 -26.27
C CYS A 347 4.43 19.09 -26.68
N SER A 348 5.67 19.45 -27.01
CA SER A 348 5.99 20.79 -27.50
C SER A 348 5.41 21.00 -28.89
N LYS A 349 5.00 22.23 -29.21
CA LYS A 349 4.44 22.54 -30.54
C LYS A 349 5.47 22.30 -31.65
N GLU A 350 6.74 22.50 -31.35
CA GLU A 350 7.86 22.31 -32.26
C GLU A 350 8.08 20.82 -32.60
N SER A 351 7.61 19.91 -31.74
CA SER A 351 7.76 18.47 -31.96
C SER A 351 6.83 17.92 -33.04
N ASN A 352 5.72 18.61 -33.35
CA ASN A 352 4.65 18.13 -34.25
C ASN A 352 4.14 16.72 -33.88
N THR A 353 4.09 16.39 -32.59
CA THR A 353 3.59 15.11 -32.07
C THR A 353 2.39 15.30 -31.14
N GLU A 354 1.55 14.29 -31.03
CA GLU A 354 0.43 14.19 -30.10
C GLU A 354 0.32 12.75 -29.57
N GLY A 355 -0.33 12.55 -28.42
CA GLY A 355 -0.53 11.22 -27.83
C GLY A 355 -0.33 11.22 -26.31
N ASP A 356 -0.70 10.12 -25.68
CA ASP A 356 -0.61 9.93 -24.23
C ASP A 356 0.73 9.29 -23.80
N GLN A 357 1.46 8.64 -24.73
CA GLN A 357 2.76 8.01 -24.52
C GLN A 357 3.63 8.12 -25.78
#